data_AF-A0A7G3AEG9-F1
#
_entry.id   AF-A0A7G3AEG9-F1
#
_cell.length_a   1.000
_cell.length_b   1.000
_cell.length_c   1.000
_cell.angle_alpha   90.00
_cell.angle_beta   90.00
_cell.angle_gamma   90.00
#
_symmetry.space_group_name_H-M   'P 1'
#
loop_
_entity.id
_entity.type
_entity.pdbx_description
1 polymer ?
#
loop_
_entity_poly.entity_id
_entity_poly.type
_entity_poly.pdbx_seq_one_letter_code
_entity_poly.pdbx_strand_id
1 'polypeptide(L)'
;TIFVICSYDPQGLSVKIVPEYDESNSFEFPFKSSTDTARMGARGQIVSLQDENLCIVFNSDSDVRKFRELINTVKGRRANSVFSQRTEESSANQYFQFYGYLSQQQNMMQDFVRTSTYQKAIHSNINDFHNKIVLDVGAGSGILSFFAVQAGAQLVYAVEASNMAQYAEMLVNANHLSEKIVVIAGKIEEIDLPQEVDIIISEPMGYMLYNERMLETYLHARKWLKPGGKMFPSRGDLHVAPFTDEALYLEQFNKASFWYQTSFHGVDLSRIRNAAMKEYFRQPIVDTFDIRICMAKSVRHVVDFLTADESDLHRIDIPLEFHILETGICHGLAFWFDVAFTGSTQQIWLSTSPTEPLTHWYQVRCLLQTPIFAKEGQMLTGRVLLVANNRQSYDVTMELKLEGTTIASSNTFDLKNPYFRYTGATAPPPPGNNTTSPSEAFWTQLDAQGARNAVNLVNGISVNGLGEASMDIGQPMLNTNLIGLGNQSNIIHPGCIPSTGRVQNTMNASAGYLPSSVTAVMNLVGGSSNNFLSTSTLQQQNLMNGTVYRPK
;
A
#
# COMPACT_ATOMS: atom_id res chain seq x y z
N THR A 1 -7.39 35.39 33.02
CA THR A 1 -8.14 34.99 31.80
C THR A 1 -7.28 34.04 31.01
N ILE A 2 -7.89 33.15 30.25
CA ILE A 2 -7.21 32.26 29.31
C ILE A 2 -7.79 32.44 27.91
N PHE A 3 -6.97 32.16 26.90
CA PHE A 3 -7.37 31.91 25.53
C PHE A 3 -7.50 30.40 25.32
N VAL A 4 -8.62 29.97 24.76
CA VAL A 4 -8.80 28.62 24.24
C VAL A 4 -8.57 28.72 22.74
N ILE A 5 -7.51 28.06 22.28
CA ILE A 5 -7.14 27.92 20.87
C ILE A 5 -7.48 26.48 20.49
N CYS A 6 -8.30 26.32 19.46
CA CYS A 6 -8.61 25.01 18.92
C CYS A 6 -8.01 24.87 17.52
N SER A 7 -7.20 23.85 17.32
CA SER A 7 -6.66 23.44 16.01
C SER A 7 -7.14 22.02 15.71
N TYR A 8 -7.36 21.72 14.42
CA TYR A 8 -7.69 20.36 14.01
C TYR A 8 -6.40 19.54 13.93
N ASP A 9 -6.45 18.33 14.49
CA ASP A 9 -5.36 17.35 14.47
C ASP A 9 -5.92 16.03 13.90
N PRO A 10 -5.14 15.21 13.18
CA PRO A 10 -5.58 13.92 12.66
C PRO A 10 -6.23 12.97 13.68
N GLN A 11 -6.03 13.15 14.99
CA GLN A 11 -6.71 12.39 16.04
C GLN A 11 -8.01 13.02 16.58
N GLY A 12 -8.37 14.23 16.14
CA GLY A 12 -9.55 14.98 16.58
C GLY A 12 -9.34 16.50 16.57
N LEU A 13 -9.50 17.13 17.74
CA LEU A 13 -9.31 18.57 17.94
C LEU A 13 -8.22 18.74 18.99
N SER A 14 -7.10 19.38 18.66
CA SER A 14 -6.17 19.82 19.69
C SER A 14 -6.73 21.08 20.35
N VAL A 15 -6.87 21.04 21.66
CA VAL A 15 -7.36 22.18 22.45
C VAL A 15 -6.20 22.67 23.31
N LYS A 16 -5.70 23.86 22.96
CA LYS A 16 -4.64 24.55 23.70
C LYS A 16 -5.24 25.68 24.52
N ILE A 17 -4.91 25.69 25.81
CA ILE A 17 -5.31 26.72 26.76
C ILE A 17 -4.08 27.56 27.08
N VAL A 18 -4.15 28.85 26.77
CA VAL A 18 -3.05 29.80 26.91
C VAL A 18 -3.42 30.86 27.96
N PRO A 19 -2.69 30.99 29.07
CA PRO A 19 -2.85 32.11 30.00
C PRO A 19 -2.56 33.45 29.34
N GLU A 20 -3.39 34.47 29.61
CA GLU A 20 -3.30 35.80 28.99
C GLU A 20 -1.96 36.53 29.21
N TYR A 21 -1.17 36.14 30.22
CA TYR A 21 0.09 36.80 30.59
C TYR A 21 1.30 35.87 30.64
N ASP A 22 1.16 34.61 30.22
CA ASP A 22 2.25 33.62 30.29
C ASP A 22 2.02 32.45 29.31
N GLU A 23 2.57 32.57 28.10
CA GLU A 23 2.51 31.49 27.09
C GLU A 23 3.26 30.22 27.50
N SER A 24 4.27 30.36 28.39
CA SER A 24 5.11 29.24 28.83
C SER A 24 4.36 28.24 29.71
N ASN A 25 3.22 28.65 30.25
CA ASN A 25 2.35 27.85 31.12
C ASN A 25 1.07 27.40 30.39
N SER A 26 1.14 27.27 29.06
CA SER A 26 0.05 26.76 28.23
C SER A 26 -0.14 25.26 28.41
N PHE A 27 -1.40 24.84 28.37
CA PHE A 27 -1.80 23.45 28.54
C PHE A 27 -2.54 22.98 27.29
N GLU A 28 -2.02 21.94 26.65
CA GLU A 28 -2.58 21.40 25.40
C GLU A 28 -3.01 19.96 25.62
N PHE A 29 -4.20 19.62 25.14
CA PHE A 29 -4.72 18.26 25.22
C PHE A 29 -5.50 17.88 23.95
N PRO A 30 -5.43 16.60 23.55
CA PRO A 30 -6.21 16.09 22.44
C PRO A 30 -7.67 15.89 22.88
N PHE A 31 -8.60 16.47 22.13
CA PHE A 31 -10.04 16.26 22.25
C PHE A 31 -10.51 15.28 21.18
N LYS A 32 -10.95 14.09 21.59
CA LYS A 32 -11.38 13.01 20.70
C LYS A 32 -12.90 12.89 20.69
N SER A 33 -13.45 12.19 19.70
CA SER A 33 -14.88 11.85 19.66
C SER A 33 -15.35 11.07 20.91
N SER A 34 -14.46 10.24 21.47
CA SER A 34 -14.67 9.49 22.71
C SER A 34 -14.47 10.31 23.98
N THR A 35 -14.00 11.57 23.89
CA THR A 35 -13.80 12.43 25.06
C THR A 35 -15.15 12.82 25.64
N ASP A 36 -15.39 12.41 26.88
CA ASP A 36 -16.63 12.73 27.58
C ASP A 36 -16.70 14.22 27.91
N THR A 37 -17.89 14.79 27.68
CA THR A 37 -18.14 16.20 27.95
C THR A 37 -19.51 16.41 28.54
N ALA A 38 -19.60 17.34 29.50
CA ALA A 38 -20.85 17.70 30.14
C ALA A 38 -21.02 19.22 30.17
N ARG A 39 -22.23 19.70 29.92
CA ARG A 39 -22.54 21.14 30.06
C ARG A 39 -22.62 21.50 31.53
N MET A 40 -21.99 22.61 31.92
CA MET A 40 -22.04 23.14 33.28
C MET A 40 -22.62 24.57 33.24
N GLY A 41 -23.92 24.69 33.47
CA GLY A 41 -24.63 25.97 33.34
C GLY A 41 -24.61 26.54 31.92
N ALA A 42 -24.93 27.84 31.78
CA ALA A 42 -25.03 28.49 30.48
C ALA A 42 -23.67 28.59 29.76
N ARG A 43 -22.62 28.93 30.52
CA ARG A 43 -21.29 29.32 30.01
C ARG A 43 -20.15 28.38 30.37
N GLY A 44 -20.43 27.25 31.02
CA GLY A 44 -19.43 26.26 31.40
C GLY A 44 -19.49 24.99 30.55
N GLN A 45 -18.33 24.35 30.39
CA GLN A 45 -18.15 23.07 29.74
C GLN A 45 -17.13 22.24 30.54
N ILE A 46 -17.50 21.02 30.90
CA ILE A 46 -16.60 20.05 31.52
C ILE A 46 -16.10 19.11 30.42
N VAL A 47 -14.81 18.82 30.45
CA VAL A 47 -14.11 17.88 29.57
C VAL A 47 -13.40 16.86 30.45
N SER A 48 -13.72 15.58 30.27
CA SER A 48 -13.08 14.49 31.02
C SER A 48 -11.91 13.94 30.22
N LEU A 49 -10.70 14.11 30.76
CA LEU A 49 -9.46 13.53 30.25
C LEU A 49 -9.14 12.25 31.06
N GLN A 50 -8.22 11.43 30.57
CA GLN A 50 -7.91 10.12 31.17
C GLN A 50 -7.53 10.22 32.66
N ASP A 51 -6.79 11.26 33.03
CA ASP A 51 -6.25 11.43 34.38
C ASP A 51 -6.81 12.66 35.13
N GLU A 52 -7.59 13.52 34.46
CA GLU A 52 -8.13 14.73 35.07
C GLU A 52 -9.42 15.23 34.40
N ASN A 53 -10.26 15.94 35.17
CA ASN A 53 -11.43 16.63 34.63
C ASN A 53 -11.14 18.13 34.53
N LEU A 54 -11.34 18.68 33.36
CA LEU A 54 -11.15 20.09 33.10
C LEU A 54 -12.49 20.81 33.05
N CYS A 55 -12.62 21.87 33.85
CA CYS A 55 -13.79 22.75 33.80
C CYS A 55 -13.41 24.07 33.12
N ILE A 56 -14.03 24.36 31.97
CA ILE A 56 -13.81 25.59 31.20
C ILE A 56 -15.06 26.46 31.34
N VAL A 57 -14.89 27.71 31.80
CA VAL A 57 -15.96 28.71 31.90
C VAL A 57 -15.65 29.86 30.95
N PHE A 58 -16.52 30.10 29.97
CA PHE A 58 -16.29 31.10 28.92
C PHE A 58 -16.77 32.49 29.32
N ASN A 59 -16.10 33.52 28.80
CA ASN A 59 -16.38 34.94 29.06
C ASN A 59 -17.59 35.48 28.28
N SER A 60 -18.00 34.80 27.21
CA SER A 60 -19.18 35.17 26.42
C SER A 60 -20.02 33.97 26.02
N ASP A 61 -21.32 34.19 25.80
CA ASP A 61 -22.22 33.17 25.26
C ASP A 61 -21.88 32.81 23.80
N SER A 62 -21.22 33.72 23.09
CA SER A 62 -20.70 33.47 21.74
C SER A 62 -19.59 32.42 21.77
N ASP A 63 -18.63 32.55 22.68
CA ASP A 63 -17.46 31.67 22.75
C ASP A 63 -17.85 30.25 23.18
N VAL A 64 -18.75 30.12 24.16
CA VAL A 64 -19.24 28.78 24.56
C VAL A 64 -20.03 28.11 23.44
N ARG A 65 -20.76 28.87 22.61
CA ARG A 65 -21.47 28.32 21.44
C ARG A 65 -20.47 27.82 20.40
N LYS A 66 -19.47 28.62 20.03
CA LYS A 66 -18.40 28.22 19.11
C LYS A 66 -17.67 26.97 19.60
N PHE A 67 -17.30 26.91 20.88
CA PHE A 67 -16.64 25.75 21.45
C PHE A 67 -17.52 24.49 21.41
N ARG A 68 -18.82 24.63 21.72
CA ARG A 68 -19.77 23.51 21.65
C ARG A 68 -20.04 23.06 20.22
N GLU A 69 -20.09 23.97 19.26
CA GLU A 69 -20.19 23.64 17.83
C GLU A 69 -18.97 22.85 17.37
N LEU A 70 -17.76 23.26 17.78
CA LEU A 70 -16.52 22.52 17.50
C LEU A 70 -16.54 21.11 18.12
N ILE A 71 -16.93 20.99 19.39
CA ILE A 71 -17.07 19.69 20.06
C ILE A 71 -18.10 18.80 19.34
N ASN A 72 -19.27 19.35 19.03
CA ASN A 72 -20.34 18.61 18.34
C ASN A 72 -19.90 18.22 16.93
N THR A 73 -19.14 19.06 16.25
CA THR A 73 -18.54 18.77 14.95
C THR A 73 -17.56 17.61 15.06
N VAL A 74 -16.70 17.58 16.07
CA VAL A 74 -15.74 16.46 16.29
C VAL A 74 -16.46 15.17 16.69
N LYS A 75 -17.47 15.26 17.56
CA LYS A 75 -18.30 14.11 17.97
C LYS A 75 -19.19 13.59 16.84
N GLY A 76 -19.66 14.46 15.94
CA GLY A 76 -20.55 14.14 14.83
C GLY A 76 -19.85 13.72 13.53
N ARG A 77 -18.68 14.31 13.20
CA ARG A 77 -17.93 14.02 11.96
C ARG A 77 -17.45 12.57 11.88
N ARG A 78 -17.04 11.97 13.00
CA ARG A 78 -16.59 10.56 13.02
C ARG A 78 -17.74 9.56 12.84
N ALA A 79 -18.92 9.86 13.37
CA ALA A 79 -20.06 8.94 13.33
C ALA A 79 -20.65 8.73 11.93
N ASN A 80 -20.42 9.67 10.99
CA ASN A 80 -21.03 9.67 9.66
C ASN A 80 -20.01 9.64 8.49
N SER A 81 -18.72 9.53 8.75
CA SER A 81 -17.70 9.44 7.70
C SER A 81 -17.82 8.11 6.93
N VAL A 82 -17.79 8.17 5.60
CA VAL A 82 -17.80 6.97 4.73
C VAL A 82 -16.64 6.04 5.09
N PHE A 83 -15.45 6.59 5.36
CA PHE A 83 -14.29 5.82 5.81
C PHE A 83 -14.57 5.05 7.11
N SER A 84 -15.18 5.70 8.10
CA SER A 84 -15.48 5.07 9.39
C SER A 84 -16.60 4.04 9.31
N GLN A 85 -17.50 4.13 8.32
CA GLN A 85 -18.53 3.11 8.10
C GLN A 85 -17.96 1.84 7.45
N ARG A 86 -16.93 1.98 6.59
CA ARG A 86 -16.36 0.84 5.84
C ARG A 86 -15.15 0.18 6.50
N THR A 87 -14.51 0.85 7.47
CA THR A 87 -13.25 0.40 8.09
C THR A 87 -13.38 0.29 9.60
N GLU A 88 -12.97 -0.84 10.16
CA GLU A 88 -12.89 -1.02 11.61
C GLU A 88 -11.83 -0.11 12.23
N GLU A 89 -12.15 0.49 13.38
CA GLU A 89 -11.28 1.45 14.08
C GLU A 89 -9.89 0.90 14.41
N SER A 90 -9.79 -0.37 14.83
CA SER A 90 -8.51 -1.03 15.14
C SER A 90 -7.60 -1.07 13.91
N SER A 91 -8.18 -1.41 12.76
CA SER A 91 -7.50 -1.48 11.48
C SER A 91 -7.08 -0.09 11.01
N ALA A 92 -7.95 0.91 11.11
CA ALA A 92 -7.65 2.30 10.74
C ALA A 92 -6.48 2.86 11.57
N ASN A 93 -6.50 2.64 12.88
CA ASN A 93 -5.44 3.13 13.77
C ASN A 93 -4.09 2.52 13.43
N GLN A 94 -4.04 1.20 13.19
CA GLN A 94 -2.81 0.52 12.78
C GLN A 94 -2.31 1.03 11.43
N TYR A 95 -3.21 1.25 10.48
CA TYR A 95 -2.89 1.78 9.15
C TYR A 95 -2.25 3.17 9.22
N PHE A 96 -2.88 4.14 9.88
CA PHE A 96 -2.32 5.49 9.96
C PHE A 96 -1.06 5.55 10.85
N GLN A 97 -0.97 4.72 11.89
CA GLN A 97 0.25 4.61 12.68
C GLN A 97 1.42 4.10 11.83
N PHE A 98 1.17 3.10 10.98
CA PHE A 98 2.17 2.55 10.07
C PHE A 98 2.72 3.63 9.13
N TYR A 99 1.84 4.38 8.47
CA TYR A 99 2.23 5.44 7.54
C TYR A 99 2.80 6.70 8.20
N GLY A 100 2.58 6.86 9.51
CA GLY A 100 3.19 7.91 10.32
C GLY A 100 4.68 7.70 10.62
N TYR A 101 5.26 6.52 10.32
CA TYR A 101 6.69 6.28 10.52
C TYR A 101 7.54 6.79 9.35
N LEU A 102 8.56 7.61 9.65
CA LEU A 102 9.51 8.10 8.65
C LEU A 102 10.24 6.98 7.90
N SER A 103 10.51 5.85 8.56
CA SER A 103 11.13 4.68 7.92
C SER A 103 10.26 4.12 6.80
N GLN A 104 8.92 4.14 6.93
CA GLN A 104 8.03 3.69 5.87
C GLN A 104 7.98 4.66 4.70
N GLN A 105 7.94 5.97 4.98
CA GLN A 105 8.05 6.98 3.94
C GLN A 105 9.38 6.88 3.20
N GLN A 106 10.48 6.63 3.92
CA GLN A 106 11.79 6.39 3.31
C GLN A 106 11.78 5.16 2.40
N ASN A 107 11.21 4.04 2.83
CA ASN A 107 11.11 2.83 2.00
C ASN A 107 10.38 3.12 0.68
N MET A 108 9.27 3.87 0.72
CA MET A 108 8.53 4.26 -0.47
C MET A 108 9.31 5.23 -1.37
N MET A 109 10.01 6.21 -0.79
CA MET A 109 10.80 7.18 -1.56
C MET A 109 12.10 6.59 -2.14
N GLN A 110 12.66 5.55 -1.52
CA GLN A 110 13.84 4.83 -2.03
C GLN A 110 13.51 3.89 -3.19
N ASP A 111 12.25 3.54 -3.38
CA ASP A 111 11.78 2.93 -4.63
C ASP A 111 11.89 3.98 -5.75
N PHE A 112 13.03 3.95 -6.43
CA PHE A 112 13.37 4.90 -7.47
C PHE A 112 12.42 4.77 -8.68
N VAL A 113 12.05 3.55 -9.07
CA VAL A 113 11.13 3.31 -10.19
C VAL A 113 9.79 3.98 -9.90
N ARG A 114 9.26 3.80 -8.69
CA ARG A 114 8.05 4.47 -8.23
C ARG A 114 8.20 5.98 -8.27
N THR A 115 9.10 6.53 -7.46
CA THR A 115 9.17 7.98 -7.24
C THR A 115 9.53 8.75 -8.50
N SER A 116 10.48 8.24 -9.30
CA SER A 116 10.90 8.90 -10.54
C SER A 116 9.86 8.80 -11.66
N THR A 117 9.05 7.73 -11.71
CA THR A 117 7.98 7.64 -12.71
C THR A 117 6.87 8.65 -12.43
N TYR A 118 6.51 8.86 -11.15
CA TYR A 118 5.58 9.93 -10.75
C TYR A 118 6.13 11.31 -11.11
N GLN A 119 7.40 11.59 -10.74
CA GLN A 119 8.03 12.87 -11.10
C GLN A 119 7.98 13.10 -12.60
N LYS A 120 8.35 12.08 -13.38
CA LYS A 120 8.34 12.15 -14.85
C LYS A 120 6.94 12.35 -15.40
N ALA A 121 5.94 11.61 -14.92
CA ALA A 121 4.55 11.77 -15.35
C ALA A 121 4.10 13.23 -15.22
N ILE A 122 4.40 13.85 -14.08
CA ILE A 122 4.09 15.25 -13.78
C ILE A 122 4.89 16.19 -14.71
N HIS A 123 6.21 16.04 -14.80
CA HIS A 123 7.10 16.95 -15.55
C HIS A 123 6.97 16.81 -17.08
N SER A 124 6.63 15.63 -17.60
CA SER A 124 6.34 15.44 -19.02
C SER A 124 4.99 16.05 -19.43
N ASN A 125 4.14 16.39 -18.45
CA ASN A 125 2.81 16.96 -18.67
C ASN A 125 2.65 18.32 -17.96
N ILE A 126 3.68 19.17 -17.98
CA ILE A 126 3.67 20.50 -17.31
C ILE A 126 2.40 21.31 -17.60
N ASN A 127 1.83 21.24 -18.81
CA ASN A 127 0.60 21.97 -19.15
C ASN A 127 -0.62 21.57 -18.30
N ASP A 128 -0.65 20.35 -17.76
CA ASP A 128 -1.69 19.87 -16.85
C ASP A 128 -1.52 20.39 -15.41
N PHE A 129 -0.36 20.97 -15.07
CA PHE A 129 -0.03 21.46 -13.73
C PHE A 129 0.25 22.97 -13.67
N HIS A 130 0.78 23.56 -14.74
CA HIS A 130 1.16 24.97 -14.76
C HIS A 130 -0.04 25.90 -14.55
N ASN A 131 0.05 26.75 -13.53
CA ASN A 131 -1.05 27.62 -13.06
C ASN A 131 -2.34 26.87 -12.72
N LYS A 132 -2.22 25.62 -12.24
CA LYS A 132 -3.36 24.79 -11.81
C LYS A 132 -3.41 24.63 -10.30
N ILE A 133 -4.60 24.31 -9.80
CA ILE A 133 -4.85 23.92 -8.41
C ILE A 133 -4.84 22.39 -8.35
N VAL A 134 -4.04 21.83 -7.46
CA VAL A 134 -3.79 20.39 -7.33
C VAL A 134 -4.28 19.90 -5.97
N LEU A 135 -4.86 18.70 -5.93
CA LEU A 135 -5.11 17.96 -4.68
C LEU A 135 -4.20 16.74 -4.64
N ASP A 136 -3.37 16.63 -3.61
CA ASP A 136 -2.53 15.46 -3.32
C ASP A 136 -3.19 14.64 -2.20
N VAL A 137 -3.69 13.46 -2.55
CA VAL A 137 -4.48 12.58 -1.67
C VAL A 137 -3.57 11.57 -1.00
N GLY A 138 -3.50 11.60 0.34
CA GLY A 138 -2.58 10.75 1.09
C GLY A 138 -1.15 11.19 0.85
N ALA A 139 -0.89 12.49 1.05
CA ALA A 139 0.33 13.14 0.60
C ALA A 139 1.60 12.56 1.26
N GLY A 140 1.50 11.88 2.40
CA GLY A 140 2.63 11.34 3.14
C GLY A 140 3.63 12.44 3.47
N SER A 141 4.88 12.31 3.00
CA SER A 141 5.91 13.35 3.14
C SER A 141 5.67 14.61 2.29
N GLY A 142 4.70 14.59 1.37
CA GLY A 142 4.40 15.66 0.43
C GLY A 142 5.21 15.60 -0.88
N ILE A 143 5.96 14.52 -1.13
CA ILE A 143 6.87 14.44 -2.28
C ILE A 143 6.19 14.72 -3.64
N LEU A 144 4.96 14.23 -3.84
CA LEU A 144 4.19 14.48 -5.06
C LEU A 144 3.75 15.94 -5.17
N SER A 145 3.36 16.56 -4.05
CA SER A 145 3.09 18.00 -3.96
C SER A 145 4.30 18.85 -4.39
N PHE A 146 5.52 18.47 -3.99
CA PHE A 146 6.73 19.15 -4.46
C PHE A 146 6.91 19.03 -5.98
N PHE A 147 6.67 17.85 -6.56
CA PHE A 147 6.75 17.67 -8.01
C PHE A 147 5.71 18.50 -8.76
N ALA A 148 4.49 18.62 -8.23
CA ALA A 148 3.46 19.47 -8.80
C ALA A 148 3.87 20.96 -8.82
N VAL A 149 4.46 21.47 -7.72
CA VAL A 149 4.98 22.84 -7.68
C VAL A 149 6.17 23.04 -8.61
N GLN A 150 7.06 22.06 -8.75
CA GLN A 150 8.16 22.08 -9.73
C GLN A 150 7.63 22.18 -11.18
N ALA A 151 6.50 21.54 -11.47
CA ALA A 151 5.81 21.66 -12.76
C ALA A 151 4.97 22.95 -12.90
N GLY A 152 5.04 23.87 -11.93
CA GLY A 152 4.40 25.18 -12.00
C GLY A 152 2.98 25.25 -11.44
N ALA A 153 2.56 24.30 -10.59
CA ALA A 153 1.28 24.39 -9.88
C ALA A 153 1.15 25.74 -9.14
N GLN A 154 -0.02 26.35 -9.25
CA GLN A 154 -0.34 27.59 -8.56
C GLN A 154 -0.52 27.33 -7.06
N LEU A 155 -1.22 26.23 -6.72
CA LEU A 155 -1.56 25.86 -5.37
C LEU A 155 -1.74 24.34 -5.29
N VAL A 156 -1.25 23.73 -4.21
CA VAL A 156 -1.43 22.31 -3.91
C VAL A 156 -2.06 22.16 -2.53
N TYR A 157 -3.18 21.46 -2.43
CA TYR A 157 -3.71 20.97 -1.16
C TYR A 157 -3.15 19.58 -0.90
N ALA A 158 -2.28 19.45 0.08
CA ALA A 158 -1.65 18.19 0.46
C ALA A 158 -2.38 17.59 1.66
N VAL A 159 -3.24 16.59 1.42
CA VAL A 159 -4.10 16.01 2.47
C VAL A 159 -3.46 14.74 2.99
N GLU A 160 -3.18 14.70 4.29
CA GLU A 160 -2.54 13.56 4.95
C GLU A 160 -3.22 13.26 6.30
N ALA A 161 -3.63 12.02 6.50
CA ALA A 161 -4.44 11.62 7.66
C ALA A 161 -3.61 11.12 8.85
N SER A 162 -2.35 10.73 8.64
CA SER A 162 -1.44 10.34 9.71
C SER A 162 -0.68 11.54 10.29
N ASN A 163 0.09 11.29 11.34
CA ASN A 163 1.02 12.29 11.91
C ASN A 163 2.12 12.73 10.91
N MET A 164 2.23 12.08 9.74
CA MET A 164 3.16 12.49 8.70
C MET A 164 2.87 13.89 8.16
N ALA A 165 1.63 14.38 8.29
CA ALA A 165 1.26 15.76 7.95
C ALA A 165 2.17 16.81 8.61
N GLN A 166 2.59 16.59 9.87
CA GLN A 166 3.48 17.51 10.58
C GLN A 166 4.87 17.55 9.92
N TYR A 167 5.41 16.41 9.50
CA TYR A 167 6.68 16.33 8.80
C TYR A 167 6.59 16.90 7.38
N ALA A 168 5.47 16.69 6.68
CA ALA A 168 5.21 17.32 5.39
C ALA A 168 5.24 18.86 5.52
N GLU A 169 4.57 19.41 6.54
CA GLU A 169 4.59 20.85 6.82
C GLU A 169 6.00 21.37 7.13
N MET A 170 6.79 20.62 7.92
CA MET A 170 8.21 20.95 8.15
C MET A 170 9.01 21.00 6.84
N LEU A 171 8.81 20.04 5.92
CA LEU A 171 9.47 20.02 4.62
C LEU A 171 9.02 21.19 3.74
N VAL A 172 7.73 21.51 3.72
CA VAL A 172 7.18 22.64 2.95
C VAL A 172 7.82 23.96 3.42
N ASN A 173 7.90 24.17 4.73
CA ASN A 173 8.52 25.35 5.33
C ASN A 173 10.02 25.43 5.03
N ALA A 174 10.74 24.32 5.18
CA ALA A 174 12.18 24.26 4.92
C ALA A 174 12.54 24.51 3.45
N ASN A 175 11.63 24.22 2.52
CA ASN A 175 11.81 24.47 1.09
C ASN A 175 11.17 25.79 0.61
N HIS A 176 10.69 26.64 1.54
CA HIS A 176 10.10 27.95 1.23
C HIS A 176 8.88 27.89 0.30
N LEU A 177 8.03 26.86 0.44
CA LEU A 177 6.86 26.64 -0.41
C LEU A 177 5.52 26.80 0.32
N SER A 178 5.50 27.39 1.52
CA SER A 178 4.30 27.55 2.34
C SER A 178 3.20 28.38 1.69
N GLU A 179 3.53 29.23 0.71
CA GLU A 179 2.54 29.97 -0.09
C GLU A 179 1.88 29.14 -1.19
N LYS A 180 2.49 28.00 -1.56
CA LYS A 180 2.05 27.16 -2.69
C LYS A 180 1.55 25.78 -2.26
N ILE A 181 2.01 25.25 -1.14
CA ILE A 181 1.60 23.94 -0.63
C ILE A 181 0.92 24.14 0.72
N VAL A 182 -0.36 23.81 0.80
CA VAL A 182 -1.16 23.86 2.02
C VAL A 182 -1.38 22.45 2.51
N VAL A 183 -0.72 22.09 3.61
CA VAL A 183 -0.89 20.79 4.25
C VAL A 183 -2.17 20.79 5.09
N ILE A 184 -3.05 19.82 4.83
CA ILE A 184 -4.31 19.64 5.54
C ILE A 184 -4.27 18.29 6.22
N ALA A 185 -4.19 18.32 7.54
CA ALA A 185 -4.14 17.10 8.34
C ALA A 185 -5.57 16.56 8.53
N GLY A 186 -5.87 15.38 7.98
CA GLY A 186 -7.20 14.78 8.03
C GLY A 186 -7.47 13.78 6.92
N LYS A 187 -8.62 13.08 6.99
CA LYS A 187 -9.06 12.15 5.96
C LYS A 187 -9.86 12.88 4.88
N ILE A 188 -9.67 12.47 3.63
CA ILE A 188 -10.39 12.99 2.45
C ILE A 188 -11.91 12.93 2.62
N GLU A 189 -12.42 11.93 3.31
CA GLU A 189 -13.85 11.75 3.55
C GLU A 189 -14.41 12.76 4.56
N GLU A 190 -13.56 13.37 5.39
CA GLU A 190 -13.92 14.17 6.57
C GLU A 190 -13.55 15.66 6.47
N ILE A 191 -12.68 16.02 5.52
CA ILE A 191 -12.26 17.41 5.30
C ILE A 191 -13.16 18.12 4.28
N ASP A 192 -13.04 19.45 4.26
CA ASP A 192 -13.61 20.35 3.27
C ASP A 192 -12.48 21.14 2.61
N LEU A 193 -12.51 21.28 1.28
CA LEU A 193 -11.61 22.16 0.54
C LEU A 193 -12.31 23.49 0.20
N PRO A 194 -11.58 24.62 0.20
CA PRO A 194 -12.18 25.92 -0.04
C PRO A 194 -12.58 26.15 -1.51
N GLN A 195 -12.04 25.36 -2.45
CA GLN A 195 -12.33 25.46 -3.88
C GLN A 195 -12.07 24.12 -4.59
N GLU A 196 -12.66 23.95 -5.77
CA GLU A 196 -12.41 22.81 -6.66
C GLU A 196 -10.99 22.84 -7.26
N VAL A 197 -10.49 21.67 -7.64
CA VAL A 197 -9.13 21.45 -8.16
C VAL A 197 -9.16 21.03 -9.64
N ASP A 198 -8.11 21.35 -10.37
CA ASP A 198 -7.98 21.00 -11.79
C ASP A 198 -7.44 19.58 -11.99
N ILE A 199 -6.64 19.09 -11.04
CA ILE A 199 -6.03 17.76 -11.09
C ILE A 199 -5.91 17.18 -9.68
N ILE A 200 -6.20 15.88 -9.55
CA ILE A 200 -5.92 15.10 -8.34
C ILE A 200 -4.72 14.21 -8.62
N ILE A 201 -3.76 14.20 -7.70
CA ILE A 201 -2.63 13.28 -7.70
C ILE A 201 -2.69 12.40 -6.44
N SER A 202 -2.26 11.16 -6.55
CA SER A 202 -2.13 10.26 -5.40
C SER A 202 -1.22 9.09 -5.76
N GLU A 203 -0.76 8.39 -4.75
CA GLU A 203 -0.25 7.04 -4.88
C GLU A 203 -1.15 6.09 -4.07
N PRO A 204 -2.25 5.58 -4.67
CA PRO A 204 -3.25 4.79 -3.96
C PRO A 204 -3.10 3.26 -4.14
N MET A 205 -2.01 2.78 -4.75
CA MET A 205 -1.88 1.37 -5.13
C MET A 205 -1.33 0.51 -3.99
N GLY A 206 -2.00 -0.61 -3.73
CA GLY A 206 -1.50 -1.67 -2.85
C GLY A 206 -1.08 -2.94 -3.61
N TYR A 207 -0.79 -4.01 -2.86
CA TYR A 207 -0.65 -5.35 -3.44
C TYR A 207 -1.86 -5.71 -4.29
N MET A 208 -1.62 -6.35 -5.44
CA MET A 208 -2.68 -6.70 -6.39
C MET A 208 -3.52 -5.46 -6.81
N LEU A 209 -2.91 -4.27 -6.86
CA LEU A 209 -3.50 -2.96 -7.12
C LEU A 209 -4.46 -2.46 -6.01
N TYR A 210 -5.28 -3.33 -5.43
CA TYR A 210 -6.43 -2.97 -4.61
C TYR A 210 -6.21 -3.02 -3.09
N ASN A 211 -5.18 -3.73 -2.60
CA ASN A 211 -4.97 -3.84 -1.15
C ASN A 211 -4.91 -2.45 -0.49
N GLU A 212 -5.25 -2.37 0.80
CA GLU A 212 -5.39 -1.12 1.57
C GLU A 212 -6.64 -0.30 1.28
N ARG A 213 -7.37 -0.59 0.19
CA ARG A 213 -8.61 0.10 -0.20
C ARG A 213 -8.46 1.61 -0.38
N MET A 214 -7.22 2.11 -0.55
CA MET A 214 -6.93 3.54 -0.74
C MET A 214 -7.50 4.09 -2.06
N LEU A 215 -7.69 3.22 -3.07
CA LEU A 215 -8.37 3.59 -4.30
C LEU A 215 -9.78 4.14 -4.06
N GLU A 216 -10.52 3.66 -3.05
CA GLU A 216 -11.85 4.23 -2.77
C GLU A 216 -11.75 5.67 -2.26
N THR A 217 -10.78 5.97 -1.38
CA THR A 217 -10.47 7.32 -0.93
C THR A 217 -10.03 8.22 -2.10
N TYR A 218 -9.27 7.66 -3.05
CA TYR A 218 -8.85 8.37 -4.26
C TYR A 218 -10.04 8.72 -5.17
N LEU A 219 -10.99 7.79 -5.36
CA LEU A 219 -12.21 8.04 -6.11
C LEU A 219 -13.14 9.04 -5.39
N HIS A 220 -13.22 9.00 -4.06
CA HIS A 220 -14.01 9.94 -3.24
C HIS A 220 -13.54 11.38 -3.39
N ALA A 221 -12.23 11.58 -3.55
CA ALA A 221 -11.63 12.90 -3.72
C ALA A 221 -12.13 13.64 -4.98
N ARG A 222 -12.66 12.93 -5.98
CA ARG A 222 -13.21 13.52 -7.21
C ARG A 222 -14.38 14.46 -6.98
N LYS A 223 -15.02 14.43 -5.80
CA LYS A 223 -16.05 15.42 -5.44
C LYS A 223 -15.54 16.87 -5.49
N TRP A 224 -14.22 17.08 -5.47
CA TRP A 224 -13.59 18.40 -5.68
C TRP A 224 -12.95 18.58 -7.06
N LEU A 225 -12.99 17.58 -7.93
CA LEU A 225 -12.40 17.69 -9.27
C LEU A 225 -13.35 18.49 -10.17
N LYS A 226 -12.83 19.54 -10.81
CA LYS A 226 -13.58 20.32 -11.79
C LYS A 226 -14.03 19.44 -12.96
N PRO A 227 -15.14 19.77 -13.64
CA PRO A 227 -15.49 19.13 -14.91
C PRO A 227 -14.34 19.22 -15.92
N GLY A 228 -13.93 18.08 -16.49
CA GLY A 228 -12.79 17.98 -17.39
C GLY A 228 -11.41 18.02 -16.71
N GLY A 229 -11.38 18.00 -15.38
CA GLY A 229 -10.16 17.83 -14.60
C GLY A 229 -9.54 16.43 -14.80
N LYS A 230 -8.30 16.27 -14.33
CA LYS A 230 -7.51 15.04 -14.51
C LYS A 230 -7.21 14.33 -13.20
N MET A 231 -6.83 13.06 -13.32
CA MET A 231 -6.38 12.23 -12.21
C MET A 231 -5.09 11.54 -12.58
N PHE A 232 -4.09 11.60 -11.71
CA PHE A 232 -2.76 11.02 -11.87
C PHE A 232 -2.45 10.11 -10.67
N PRO A 233 -2.51 8.76 -10.84
CA PRO A 233 -2.77 8.01 -12.07
C PRO A 233 -4.22 8.15 -12.57
N SER A 234 -4.43 7.92 -13.87
CA SER A 234 -5.72 8.01 -14.54
C SER A 234 -6.43 6.66 -14.65
N ARG A 235 -5.65 5.56 -14.68
CA ARG A 235 -6.14 4.20 -14.92
C ARG A 235 -5.21 3.18 -14.26
N GLY A 236 -5.78 2.08 -13.79
CA GLY A 236 -5.04 0.90 -13.31
C GLY A 236 -5.47 -0.37 -14.05
N ASP A 237 -4.48 -1.16 -14.46
CA ASP A 237 -4.64 -2.43 -15.16
C ASP A 237 -4.11 -3.55 -14.25
N LEU A 238 -4.99 -4.41 -13.73
CA LEU A 238 -4.60 -5.64 -13.04
C LEU A 238 -4.46 -6.77 -14.06
N HIS A 239 -3.28 -7.36 -14.12
CA HIS A 239 -2.96 -8.52 -14.94
C HIS A 239 -3.04 -9.80 -14.12
N VAL A 240 -3.60 -10.86 -14.71
CA VAL A 240 -3.77 -12.18 -14.09
C VAL A 240 -3.30 -13.24 -15.08
N ALA A 241 -2.38 -14.13 -14.68
CA ALA A 241 -1.92 -15.23 -15.54
C ALA A 241 -1.75 -16.55 -14.76
N PRO A 242 -2.09 -17.71 -15.35
CA PRO A 242 -1.81 -19.01 -14.74
C PRO A 242 -0.30 -19.29 -14.76
N PHE A 243 0.23 -19.90 -13.70
CA PHE A 243 1.66 -20.20 -13.60
C PHE A 243 1.94 -21.65 -13.17
N THR A 244 3.14 -22.11 -13.51
CA THR A 244 3.72 -23.37 -13.02
C THR A 244 4.93 -23.10 -12.11
N ASP A 245 4.88 -23.51 -10.84
CA ASP A 245 6.01 -23.41 -9.91
C ASP A 245 5.89 -24.50 -8.83
N GLU A 246 6.39 -25.70 -9.16
CA GLU A 246 6.40 -26.86 -8.26
C GLU A 246 7.19 -26.58 -6.97
N ALA A 247 8.30 -25.84 -7.07
CA ALA A 247 9.15 -25.54 -5.92
C ALA A 247 8.41 -24.69 -4.88
N LEU A 248 7.69 -23.66 -5.34
CA LEU A 248 6.85 -22.83 -4.47
C LEU A 248 5.70 -23.63 -3.84
N TYR A 249 5.03 -24.47 -4.62
CA TYR A 249 3.95 -25.31 -4.14
C TYR A 249 4.44 -26.27 -3.04
N LEU A 250 5.56 -26.96 -3.28
CA LEU A 250 6.18 -27.87 -2.31
C LEU A 250 6.69 -27.12 -1.07
N GLU A 251 7.16 -25.89 -1.20
CA GLU A 251 7.56 -25.07 -0.04
C GLU A 251 6.38 -24.85 0.93
N GLN A 252 5.21 -24.47 0.42
CA GLN A 252 4.02 -24.26 1.25
C GLN A 252 3.48 -25.59 1.81
N PHE A 253 3.48 -26.64 0.99
CA PHE A 253 3.13 -27.99 1.45
C PHE A 253 4.04 -28.46 2.59
N ASN A 254 5.35 -28.26 2.47
CA ASN A 254 6.34 -28.68 3.47
C ASN A 254 6.22 -27.91 4.79
N LYS A 255 5.83 -26.63 4.77
CA LYS A 255 5.51 -25.90 6.01
C LYS A 255 4.37 -26.57 6.78
N ALA A 256 3.36 -27.03 6.06
CA ALA A 256 2.25 -27.76 6.66
C ALA A 256 2.62 -29.18 7.13
N SER A 257 3.65 -29.81 6.54
CA SER A 257 4.15 -31.13 6.95
C SER A 257 4.56 -31.21 8.43
N PHE A 258 4.93 -30.08 9.05
CA PHE A 258 5.15 -30.02 10.51
C PHE A 258 3.95 -30.58 11.31
N TRP A 259 2.73 -30.29 10.85
CA TRP A 259 1.50 -30.70 11.51
C TRP A 259 1.12 -32.16 11.26
N TYR A 260 1.90 -32.93 10.48
CA TYR A 260 1.68 -34.37 10.28
C TYR A 260 2.29 -35.23 11.38
N GLN A 261 3.05 -34.64 12.31
CA GLN A 261 3.71 -35.37 13.39
C GLN A 261 2.68 -35.99 14.36
N THR A 262 2.76 -37.31 14.55
CA THR A 262 1.90 -38.06 15.47
C THR A 262 2.44 -38.12 16.91
N SER A 263 3.65 -37.63 17.15
CA SER A 263 4.28 -37.62 18.48
C SER A 263 5.30 -36.47 18.62
N PHE A 264 4.84 -35.23 18.55
CA PHE A 264 5.64 -34.04 18.87
C PHE A 264 5.67 -33.84 20.39
N HIS A 265 6.80 -34.17 21.04
CA HIS A 265 6.91 -34.21 22.50
C HIS A 265 5.80 -35.04 23.19
N GLY A 266 5.39 -36.15 22.56
CA GLY A 266 4.31 -37.01 23.06
C GLY A 266 2.89 -36.55 22.72
N VAL A 267 2.73 -35.51 21.88
CA VAL A 267 1.42 -35.00 21.44
C VAL A 267 1.23 -35.26 19.94
N ASP A 268 0.06 -35.79 19.57
CA ASP A 268 -0.33 -35.97 18.16
C ASP A 268 -0.90 -34.66 17.58
N LEU A 269 -0.15 -34.05 16.65
CA LEU A 269 -0.53 -32.80 15.98
C LEU A 269 -1.38 -33.04 14.72
N SER A 270 -1.48 -34.28 14.25
CA SER A 270 -2.06 -34.62 12.94
C SER A 270 -3.54 -34.25 12.78
N ARG A 271 -4.26 -34.03 13.89
CA ARG A 271 -5.67 -33.63 13.90
C ARG A 271 -5.92 -32.24 13.33
N ILE A 272 -4.93 -31.35 13.33
CA ILE A 272 -5.05 -29.99 12.79
C ILE A 272 -4.34 -29.77 11.45
N ARG A 273 -3.78 -30.84 10.85
CA ARG A 273 -3.06 -30.76 9.56
C ARG A 273 -3.88 -30.14 8.43
N ASN A 274 -5.17 -30.44 8.34
CA ASN A 274 -6.04 -29.92 7.29
C ASN A 274 -6.29 -28.42 7.47
N ALA A 275 -6.41 -27.97 8.72
CA ALA A 275 -6.56 -26.55 9.04
C ALA A 275 -5.27 -25.79 8.70
N ALA A 276 -4.12 -26.33 9.06
CA ALA A 276 -2.82 -25.76 8.72
C ALA A 276 -2.57 -25.70 7.21
N MET A 277 -2.83 -26.80 6.47
CA MET A 277 -2.78 -26.81 5.01
C MET A 277 -3.65 -25.71 4.41
N LYS A 278 -4.90 -25.61 4.86
CA LYS A 278 -5.80 -24.54 4.42
C LYS A 278 -5.19 -23.17 4.73
N GLU A 279 -4.67 -22.94 5.92
CA GLU A 279 -4.06 -21.66 6.31
C GLU A 279 -2.87 -21.25 5.42
N TYR A 280 -1.88 -22.13 5.22
CA TYR A 280 -0.72 -21.83 4.37
C TYR A 280 -1.12 -21.54 2.92
N PHE A 281 -2.05 -22.33 2.35
CA PHE A 281 -2.53 -22.12 0.99
C PHE A 281 -3.47 -20.91 0.84
N ARG A 282 -3.99 -20.32 1.93
CA ARG A 282 -4.79 -19.09 1.90
C ARG A 282 -3.95 -17.81 1.88
N GLN A 283 -2.63 -17.92 2.04
CA GLN A 283 -1.74 -16.76 2.03
C GLN A 283 -1.37 -16.41 0.58
N PRO A 284 -1.70 -15.19 0.09
CA PRO A 284 -1.07 -14.68 -1.12
C PRO A 284 0.44 -14.56 -0.89
N ILE A 285 1.23 -14.98 -1.85
CA ILE A 285 2.69 -14.91 -1.76
C ILE A 285 3.15 -13.66 -2.50
N VAL A 286 3.82 -12.76 -1.79
CA VAL A 286 4.40 -11.54 -2.37
C VAL A 286 5.88 -11.80 -2.62
N ASP A 287 6.25 -11.89 -3.90
CA ASP A 287 7.63 -12.05 -4.36
C ASP A 287 7.79 -11.78 -5.86
N THR A 288 9.00 -12.01 -6.38
CA THR A 288 9.28 -11.96 -7.81
C THR A 288 9.33 -13.34 -8.44
N PHE A 289 9.04 -13.38 -9.74
CA PHE A 289 9.19 -14.59 -10.54
C PHE A 289 9.60 -14.25 -11.97
N ASP A 290 10.14 -15.25 -12.67
CA ASP A 290 10.48 -15.13 -14.08
C ASP A 290 9.23 -15.33 -14.95
N ILE A 291 8.95 -14.42 -15.88
CA ILE A 291 7.74 -14.46 -16.73
C ILE A 291 7.54 -15.81 -17.45
N ARG A 292 8.61 -16.57 -17.70
CA ARG A 292 8.56 -17.90 -18.34
C ARG A 292 7.76 -18.94 -17.56
N ILE A 293 7.47 -18.72 -16.27
CA ILE A 293 6.58 -19.63 -15.53
C ILE A 293 5.10 -19.45 -15.90
N CYS A 294 4.73 -18.37 -16.60
CA CYS A 294 3.36 -18.12 -17.02
C CYS A 294 2.98 -19.08 -18.16
N MET A 295 1.92 -19.85 -17.95
CA MET A 295 1.45 -20.87 -18.90
C MET A 295 0.53 -20.30 -19.99
N ALA A 296 0.12 -19.04 -19.87
CA ALA A 296 -0.72 -18.34 -20.82
C ALA A 296 -0.47 -16.82 -20.77
N LYS A 297 -0.99 -16.10 -21.76
CA LYS A 297 -1.05 -14.63 -21.70
C LYS A 297 -1.91 -14.18 -20.53
N SER A 298 -1.58 -13.03 -19.97
CA SER A 298 -2.38 -12.45 -18.89
C SER A 298 -3.74 -11.96 -19.39
N VAL A 299 -4.79 -12.24 -18.64
CA VAL A 299 -6.06 -11.49 -18.71
C VAL A 299 -5.86 -10.16 -18.00
N ARG A 300 -6.45 -9.10 -18.55
CA ARG A 300 -6.33 -7.74 -18.01
C ARG A 300 -7.70 -7.23 -17.55
N HIS A 301 -7.77 -6.79 -16.30
CA HIS A 301 -8.91 -6.09 -15.74
C HIS A 301 -8.56 -4.61 -15.54
N VAL A 302 -9.42 -3.72 -16.03
CA VAL A 302 -9.13 -2.29 -16.16
C VAL A 302 -10.07 -1.47 -15.29
N VAL A 303 -9.51 -0.54 -14.53
CA VAL A 303 -10.27 0.48 -13.79
C VAL A 303 -9.83 1.86 -14.27
N ASP A 304 -10.76 2.61 -14.84
CA ASP A 304 -10.57 4.02 -15.17
C ASP A 304 -10.95 4.87 -13.96
N PHE A 305 -9.97 5.50 -13.33
CA PHE A 305 -10.18 6.25 -12.09
C PHE A 305 -10.97 7.53 -12.31
N LEU A 306 -11.13 8.03 -13.54
CA LEU A 306 -11.99 9.18 -13.82
C LEU A 306 -13.47 8.80 -13.84
N THR A 307 -13.81 7.56 -14.18
CA THR A 307 -15.20 7.14 -14.45
C THR A 307 -15.75 6.07 -13.52
N ALA A 308 -14.90 5.24 -12.92
CA ALA A 308 -15.32 4.19 -11.98
C ALA A 308 -16.02 4.76 -10.75
N ASP A 309 -17.07 4.12 -10.24
CA ASP A 309 -17.70 4.50 -8.97
C ASP A 309 -16.96 3.85 -7.78
N GLU A 310 -17.05 4.42 -6.58
CA GLU A 310 -16.49 3.77 -5.38
C GLU A 310 -17.08 2.38 -5.13
N SER A 311 -18.37 2.20 -5.43
CA SER A 311 -19.05 0.92 -5.25
C SER A 311 -18.56 -0.17 -6.20
N ASP A 312 -17.96 0.19 -7.34
CA ASP A 312 -17.32 -0.76 -8.27
C ASP A 312 -16.15 -1.49 -7.59
N LEU A 313 -15.49 -0.84 -6.62
CA LEU A 313 -14.36 -1.41 -5.88
C LEU A 313 -14.82 -2.32 -4.74
N HIS A 314 -16.07 -2.27 -4.28
CA HIS A 314 -16.52 -3.12 -3.17
C HIS A 314 -16.58 -4.61 -3.54
N ARG A 315 -16.85 -4.90 -4.81
CA ARG A 315 -16.97 -6.26 -5.33
C ARG A 315 -16.49 -6.31 -6.79
N ILE A 316 -15.29 -6.82 -6.98
CA ILE A 316 -14.64 -6.89 -8.29
C ILE A 316 -14.69 -8.34 -8.78
N ASP A 317 -15.43 -8.59 -9.87
CA ASP A 317 -15.55 -9.91 -10.51
C ASP A 317 -14.78 -9.92 -11.84
N ILE A 318 -13.70 -10.69 -11.91
CA ILE A 318 -12.79 -10.77 -13.04
C ILE A 318 -12.97 -12.14 -13.71
N PRO A 319 -13.72 -12.23 -14.83
CA PRO A 319 -13.81 -13.47 -15.59
C PRO A 319 -12.46 -13.80 -16.23
N LEU A 320 -12.12 -15.09 -16.27
CA LEU A 320 -10.84 -15.57 -16.79
C LEU A 320 -11.05 -16.54 -17.94
N GLU A 321 -10.27 -16.35 -18.99
CA GLU A 321 -10.16 -17.24 -20.14
C GLU A 321 -8.70 -17.27 -20.59
N PHE A 322 -8.07 -18.44 -20.50
CA PHE A 322 -6.66 -18.63 -20.83
C PHE A 322 -6.50 -19.75 -21.85
N HIS A 323 -5.94 -19.41 -23.00
CA HIS A 323 -5.38 -20.40 -23.92
C HIS A 323 -4.00 -20.82 -23.44
N ILE A 324 -3.85 -22.09 -23.05
CA ILE A 324 -2.62 -22.63 -22.52
C ILE A 324 -1.57 -22.74 -23.63
N LEU A 325 -0.44 -22.10 -23.44
CA LEU A 325 0.67 -22.03 -24.39
C LEU A 325 1.70 -23.15 -24.18
N GLU A 326 1.77 -23.70 -22.97
CA GLU A 326 2.72 -24.76 -22.62
C GLU A 326 2.03 -25.84 -21.77
N THR A 327 2.28 -27.11 -22.11
CA THR A 327 1.75 -28.24 -21.33
C THR A 327 2.44 -28.30 -19.98
N GLY A 328 1.66 -28.36 -18.89
CA GLY A 328 2.22 -28.41 -17.54
C GLY A 328 1.17 -28.49 -16.44
N ILE A 329 1.63 -28.28 -15.21
CA ILE A 329 0.79 -28.23 -14.02
C ILE A 329 0.58 -26.77 -13.62
N CYS A 330 -0.64 -26.28 -13.74
CA CYS A 330 -1.07 -24.98 -13.26
C CYS A 330 -1.17 -25.02 -11.73
N HIS A 331 -0.24 -24.36 -11.06
CA HIS A 331 -0.15 -24.29 -9.61
C HIS A 331 -0.96 -23.15 -9.01
N GLY A 332 -1.33 -22.14 -9.80
CA GLY A 332 -2.02 -20.96 -9.30
C GLY A 332 -2.17 -19.85 -10.34
N LEU A 333 -2.57 -18.67 -9.86
CA LEU A 333 -2.59 -17.42 -10.62
C LEU A 333 -1.57 -16.44 -10.07
N ALA A 334 -0.87 -15.77 -10.97
CA ALA A 334 0.05 -14.68 -10.70
C ALA A 334 -0.61 -13.35 -11.07
N PHE A 335 -0.30 -12.31 -10.30
CA PHE A 335 -0.90 -10.99 -10.38
C PHE A 335 0.18 -9.91 -10.35
N TRP A 336 0.02 -8.93 -11.22
CA TRP A 336 0.79 -7.69 -11.24
C TRP A 336 -0.08 -6.58 -11.84
N PHE A 337 0.37 -5.34 -11.79
CA PHE A 337 -0.42 -4.23 -12.30
C PHE A 337 0.41 -3.17 -13.02
N ASP A 338 -0.24 -2.50 -13.97
CA ASP A 338 0.27 -1.30 -14.61
C ASP A 338 -0.67 -0.13 -14.28
N VAL A 339 -0.13 1.06 -14.04
CA VAL A 339 -0.93 2.30 -13.92
C VAL A 339 -0.48 3.31 -14.95
N ALA A 340 -1.47 3.96 -15.58
CA ALA A 340 -1.24 4.97 -16.61
C ALA A 340 -1.48 6.38 -16.05
N PHE A 341 -0.61 7.30 -16.45
CA PHE A 341 -0.76 8.73 -16.28
C PHE A 341 -1.08 9.35 -17.64
N THR A 342 -2.37 9.52 -17.93
CA THR A 342 -2.85 10.00 -19.24
C THR A 342 -2.85 11.53 -19.24
N GLY A 343 -1.68 12.12 -19.47
CA GLY A 343 -1.52 13.56 -19.58
C GLY A 343 -1.84 14.13 -20.96
N SER A 344 -1.87 15.46 -21.06
CA SER A 344 -2.21 16.17 -22.31
C SER A 344 -1.13 16.04 -23.37
N THR A 345 0.12 15.86 -22.92
CA THR A 345 1.29 15.84 -23.78
C THR A 345 1.76 14.42 -24.01
N GLN A 346 1.83 13.62 -22.94
CA GLN A 346 2.38 12.29 -22.99
C GLN A 346 1.70 11.36 -21.99
N GLN A 347 1.44 10.13 -22.41
CA GLN A 347 1.07 9.04 -21.53
C GLN A 347 2.32 8.36 -20.97
N ILE A 348 2.39 8.26 -19.64
CA ILE A 348 3.48 7.58 -18.91
C ILE A 348 2.90 6.39 -18.16
N TRP A 349 3.65 5.29 -18.07
CA TRP A 349 3.24 4.09 -17.36
C TRP A 349 4.20 3.75 -16.24
N LEU A 350 3.65 3.37 -15.09
CA LEU A 350 4.36 2.66 -14.03
C LEU A 350 3.88 1.21 -14.04
N SER A 351 4.81 0.26 -14.04
CA SER A 351 4.50 -1.18 -14.16
C SER A 351 5.15 -1.95 -13.04
N THR A 352 4.43 -2.94 -12.53
CA THR A 352 4.95 -3.96 -11.61
C THR A 352 5.09 -5.32 -12.29
N SER A 353 5.09 -5.35 -13.63
CA SER A 353 5.26 -6.58 -14.42
C SER A 353 6.54 -7.32 -14.01
N PRO A 354 6.53 -8.68 -13.99
CA PRO A 354 7.74 -9.47 -13.79
C PRO A 354 8.80 -9.28 -14.91
N THR A 355 8.46 -8.57 -15.99
CA THR A 355 9.40 -8.20 -17.06
C THR A 355 10.08 -6.85 -16.84
N GLU A 356 9.65 -6.07 -15.85
CA GLU A 356 10.14 -4.73 -15.56
C GLU A 356 11.02 -4.71 -14.30
N PRO A 357 11.79 -3.62 -14.07
CA PRO A 357 12.52 -3.42 -12.84
C PRO A 357 11.64 -3.59 -11.58
N LEU A 358 12.23 -4.19 -10.55
CA LEU A 358 11.53 -4.46 -9.30
C LEU A 358 11.08 -3.17 -8.61
N THR A 359 9.83 -3.19 -8.15
CA THR A 359 9.24 -2.19 -7.26
C THR A 359 8.95 -2.80 -5.89
N HIS A 360 8.69 -1.99 -4.87
CA HIS A 360 8.36 -2.48 -3.52
C HIS A 360 7.03 -3.25 -3.45
N TRP A 361 6.19 -3.18 -4.48
CA TRP A 361 4.94 -3.95 -4.56
C TRP A 361 5.18 -5.41 -4.92
N TYR A 362 6.31 -5.72 -5.57
CA TYR A 362 6.60 -7.04 -6.14
C TYR A 362 5.44 -7.53 -7.05
N GLN A 363 5.33 -8.84 -7.23
CA GLN A 363 4.14 -9.49 -7.79
C GLN A 363 3.47 -10.35 -6.70
N VAL A 364 2.23 -10.76 -6.95
CA VAL A 364 1.46 -11.61 -6.03
C VAL A 364 1.14 -12.94 -6.69
N ARG A 365 1.34 -14.05 -5.98
CA ARG A 365 1.01 -15.40 -6.46
C ARG A 365 0.05 -16.08 -5.50
N CYS A 366 -1.03 -16.63 -6.04
CA CYS A 366 -2.07 -17.32 -5.30
C CYS A 366 -2.14 -18.78 -5.75
N LEU A 367 -1.80 -19.70 -4.85
CA LEU A 367 -1.75 -21.14 -5.15
C LEU A 367 -3.14 -21.78 -5.14
N LEU A 368 -3.38 -22.70 -6.05
CA LEU A 368 -4.47 -23.67 -5.94
C LEU A 368 -4.15 -24.70 -4.86
N GLN A 369 -5.18 -25.17 -4.14
CA GLN A 369 -5.00 -26.30 -3.22
C GLN A 369 -4.77 -27.63 -3.96
N THR A 370 -5.35 -27.74 -5.16
CA THR A 370 -5.14 -28.88 -6.05
C THR A 370 -4.74 -28.32 -7.41
N PRO A 371 -3.47 -28.46 -7.82
CA PRO A 371 -3.00 -28.01 -9.12
C PRO A 371 -3.75 -28.68 -10.28
N ILE A 372 -3.85 -27.98 -11.41
CA ILE A 372 -4.56 -28.46 -12.61
C ILE A 372 -3.53 -28.81 -13.68
N PHE A 373 -3.50 -30.07 -14.11
CA PHE A 373 -2.75 -30.44 -15.31
C PHE A 373 -3.49 -29.94 -16.56
N ALA A 374 -2.80 -29.17 -17.39
CA ALA A 374 -3.35 -28.62 -18.63
C ALA A 374 -2.36 -28.83 -19.78
N LYS A 375 -2.89 -29.18 -20.95
CA LYS A 375 -2.12 -29.32 -22.18
C LYS A 375 -2.15 -28.03 -22.99
N GLU A 376 -1.08 -27.80 -23.74
CA GLU A 376 -1.02 -26.77 -24.77
C GLU A 376 -2.25 -26.83 -25.69
N GLY A 377 -2.81 -25.66 -25.98
CA GLY A 377 -4.02 -25.48 -26.78
C GLY A 377 -5.34 -25.68 -26.03
N GLN A 378 -5.32 -26.21 -24.80
CA GLN A 378 -6.54 -26.30 -23.99
C GLN A 378 -6.93 -24.94 -23.40
N MET A 379 -8.22 -24.79 -23.11
CA MET A 379 -8.78 -23.61 -22.48
C MET A 379 -8.92 -23.82 -20.97
N LEU A 380 -8.30 -22.94 -20.19
CA LEU A 380 -8.50 -22.83 -18.75
C LEU A 380 -9.38 -21.60 -18.48
N THR A 381 -10.58 -21.82 -17.93
CA THR A 381 -11.58 -20.78 -17.68
C THR A 381 -11.81 -20.61 -16.18
N GLY A 382 -12.40 -19.50 -15.76
CA GLY A 382 -12.68 -19.29 -14.34
C GLY A 382 -13.05 -17.86 -14.00
N ARG A 383 -12.82 -17.50 -12.73
CA ARG A 383 -12.95 -16.13 -12.25
C ARG A 383 -12.05 -15.86 -11.04
N VAL A 384 -11.69 -14.60 -10.86
CA VAL A 384 -11.21 -14.05 -9.57
C VAL A 384 -12.24 -13.07 -9.06
N LEU A 385 -12.70 -13.29 -7.82
CA LEU A 385 -13.63 -12.41 -7.14
C LEU A 385 -12.92 -11.78 -5.94
N LEU A 386 -12.83 -10.46 -5.91
CA LEU A 386 -12.33 -9.70 -4.76
C LEU A 386 -13.53 -9.04 -4.07
N VAL A 387 -13.71 -9.31 -2.77
CA VAL A 387 -14.76 -8.67 -1.95
C VAL A 387 -14.09 -7.84 -0.86
N ALA A 388 -14.39 -6.55 -0.83
CA ALA A 388 -13.83 -5.64 0.14
C ALA A 388 -14.28 -6.01 1.56
N ASN A 389 -13.35 -6.01 2.52
CA ASN A 389 -13.63 -6.27 3.92
C ASN A 389 -13.32 -5.05 4.81
N ASN A 390 -13.80 -5.10 6.05
CA ASN A 390 -13.67 -4.00 7.01
C ASN A 390 -12.25 -3.83 7.60
N ARG A 391 -11.28 -4.66 7.18
CA ARG A 391 -9.88 -4.63 7.62
C ARG A 391 -8.97 -3.91 6.61
N GLN A 392 -9.55 -3.05 5.78
CA GLN A 392 -8.84 -2.33 4.69
C GLN A 392 -8.16 -3.28 3.72
N SER A 393 -8.86 -4.34 3.31
CA SER A 393 -8.33 -5.31 2.34
C SER A 393 -9.48 -6.06 1.64
N TYR A 394 -9.14 -7.16 0.97
CA TYR A 394 -10.06 -7.98 0.19
C TYR A 394 -9.97 -9.45 0.59
N ASP A 395 -11.13 -10.10 0.65
CA ASP A 395 -11.23 -11.55 0.55
C ASP A 395 -11.23 -11.92 -0.93
N VAL A 396 -10.24 -12.71 -1.35
CA VAL A 396 -10.08 -13.10 -2.76
C VAL A 396 -10.55 -14.54 -2.93
N THR A 397 -11.41 -14.80 -3.91
CA THR A 397 -11.86 -16.14 -4.31
C THR A 397 -11.39 -16.39 -5.73
N MET A 398 -10.67 -17.49 -5.94
CA MET A 398 -10.23 -17.95 -7.24
C MET A 398 -10.92 -19.26 -7.56
N GLU A 399 -11.50 -19.36 -8.76
CA GLU A 399 -12.10 -20.57 -9.30
C GLU A 399 -11.55 -20.80 -10.70
N LEU A 400 -11.01 -21.99 -10.96
CA LEU A 400 -10.44 -22.37 -12.26
C LEU A 400 -10.98 -23.74 -12.70
N LYS A 401 -11.23 -23.89 -13.99
CA LYS A 401 -11.77 -25.09 -14.62
C LYS A 401 -11.15 -25.30 -15.99
N LEU A 402 -10.72 -26.53 -16.27
CA LEU A 402 -10.30 -26.93 -17.61
C LEU A 402 -11.52 -27.25 -18.46
N GLU A 403 -11.73 -26.48 -19.54
CA GLU A 403 -12.93 -26.58 -20.37
C GLU A 403 -13.09 -27.98 -20.98
N GLY A 404 -14.35 -28.44 -21.11
CA GLY A 404 -14.65 -29.78 -21.61
C GLY A 404 -14.35 -30.93 -20.64
N THR A 405 -13.89 -30.64 -19.42
CA THR A 405 -13.61 -31.65 -18.39
C THR A 405 -14.33 -31.36 -17.06
N THR A 406 -14.27 -32.32 -16.13
CA THR A 406 -14.69 -32.13 -14.74
C THR A 406 -13.58 -31.59 -13.83
N ILE A 407 -12.39 -31.33 -14.38
CA ILE A 407 -11.23 -30.86 -13.62
C ILE A 407 -11.44 -29.38 -13.30
N ALA A 408 -11.60 -29.10 -12.01
CA ALA A 408 -11.73 -27.75 -11.48
C ALA A 408 -11.02 -27.68 -10.12
N SER A 409 -10.56 -26.48 -9.77
CA SER A 409 -9.91 -26.20 -8.50
C SER A 409 -10.26 -24.79 -8.07
N SER A 410 -10.37 -24.58 -6.77
CA SER A 410 -10.68 -23.27 -6.21
C SER A 410 -9.91 -23.05 -4.93
N ASN A 411 -9.70 -21.79 -4.59
CA ASN A 411 -9.13 -21.41 -3.32
C ASN A 411 -9.60 -20.01 -2.92
N THR A 412 -9.40 -19.67 -1.67
CA THR A 412 -9.75 -18.36 -1.11
C THR A 412 -8.56 -17.80 -0.36
N PHE A 413 -8.37 -16.49 -0.36
CA PHE A 413 -7.19 -15.84 0.21
C PHE A 413 -7.59 -14.62 1.03
N ASP A 414 -6.80 -14.32 2.04
CA ASP A 414 -6.89 -13.08 2.81
C ASP A 414 -5.77 -12.14 2.36
N LEU A 415 -6.11 -11.12 1.57
CA LEU A 415 -5.11 -10.18 1.03
C LEU A 415 -4.47 -9.30 2.11
N LYS A 416 -5.03 -9.26 3.32
CA LYS A 416 -4.47 -8.49 4.43
C LYS A 416 -3.23 -9.15 5.03
N ASN A 417 -3.11 -10.47 4.91
CA ASN A 417 -2.03 -11.25 5.51
C ASN A 417 -1.23 -12.02 4.45
N PRO A 418 -0.49 -11.31 3.57
CA PRO A 418 0.37 -11.96 2.61
C PRO A 418 1.60 -12.61 3.27
N TYR A 419 2.14 -13.63 2.62
CA TYR A 419 3.44 -14.19 2.92
C TYR A 419 4.51 -13.55 2.04
N PHE A 420 5.42 -12.79 2.64
CA PHE A 420 6.56 -12.22 1.92
C PHE A 420 7.66 -13.26 1.75
N ARG A 421 8.01 -13.57 0.50
CA ARG A 421 9.03 -14.56 0.17
C ARG A 421 10.23 -13.88 -0.50
N TYR A 422 11.31 -13.71 0.24
CA TYR A 422 12.52 -13.06 -0.28
C TYR A 422 13.54 -14.10 -0.73
N THR A 423 13.83 -14.16 -2.04
CA THR A 423 14.83 -15.08 -2.61
C THR A 423 16.21 -14.43 -2.82
N GLY A 424 16.38 -13.14 -2.49
CA GLY A 424 17.68 -12.44 -2.58
C GLY A 424 18.19 -12.17 -3.99
N ALA A 425 17.51 -12.63 -5.04
CA ALA A 425 17.87 -12.33 -6.41
C ALA A 425 17.19 -11.03 -6.86
N THR A 426 17.97 -9.95 -6.90
CA THR A 426 17.57 -8.73 -7.60
C THR A 426 17.70 -8.98 -9.10
N ALA A 427 16.58 -8.89 -9.84
CA ALA A 427 16.66 -8.76 -11.29
C ALA A 427 17.45 -7.47 -11.61
N PRO A 428 18.47 -7.50 -12.49
CA PRO A 428 19.21 -6.29 -12.83
C PRO A 428 18.30 -5.34 -13.63
N PRO A 429 18.23 -4.04 -13.25
CA PRO A 429 17.38 -3.10 -13.97
C PRO A 429 18.03 -2.66 -15.28
N PRO A 430 17.28 -2.55 -16.39
CA PRO A 430 17.47 -1.44 -17.31
C PRO A 430 16.62 -0.23 -16.85
N PRO A 431 17.03 1.02 -17.14
CA PRO A 431 16.13 2.16 -17.03
C PRO A 431 15.04 2.04 -18.09
N GLY A 432 13.90 1.47 -17.70
CA GLY A 432 12.71 1.36 -18.54
C GLY A 432 11.92 2.65 -18.52
N ASN A 433 11.89 3.37 -19.64
CA ASN A 433 11.03 4.52 -19.86
C ASN A 433 9.90 4.08 -20.79
N ASN A 434 8.70 3.87 -20.25
CA ASN A 434 7.62 3.27 -21.02
C ASN A 434 6.52 4.30 -21.36
N THR A 435 6.18 4.38 -22.65
CA THR A 435 5.07 5.20 -23.18
C THR A 435 3.84 4.37 -23.55
N THR A 436 4.00 3.05 -23.53
CA THR A 436 2.96 2.02 -23.70
C THR A 436 3.02 1.07 -22.49
N SER A 437 1.95 0.32 -22.21
CA SER A 437 1.99 -0.71 -21.16
C SER A 437 3.10 -1.73 -21.46
N PRO A 438 4.05 -1.96 -20.53
CA PRO A 438 5.08 -2.98 -20.71
C PRO A 438 4.50 -4.38 -20.84
N SER A 439 3.47 -4.68 -20.05
CA SER A 439 2.77 -5.97 -20.10
C SER A 439 2.16 -6.23 -21.47
N GLU A 440 1.46 -5.24 -22.05
CA GLU A 440 0.89 -5.37 -23.39
C GLU A 440 1.95 -5.44 -24.49
N ALA A 441 3.01 -4.63 -24.38
CA ALA A 441 4.09 -4.62 -25.35
C ALA A 441 4.79 -5.99 -25.43
N PHE A 442 5.04 -6.62 -24.27
CA PHE A 442 5.63 -7.95 -24.20
C PHE A 442 4.77 -9.00 -24.92
N TRP A 443 3.48 -9.07 -24.60
CA TRP A 443 2.58 -10.05 -25.23
C TRP A 443 2.41 -9.82 -26.73
N THR A 444 2.34 -8.56 -27.16
CA THR A 444 2.26 -8.20 -28.58
C THR A 444 3.52 -8.61 -29.34
N GLN A 445 4.70 -8.45 -28.72
CA GLN A 445 5.96 -8.87 -29.33
C GLN A 445 6.06 -10.40 -29.46
N LEU A 446 5.60 -11.15 -28.45
CA LEU A 446 5.55 -12.60 -28.47
C LEU A 446 4.63 -13.10 -29.59
N ASP A 447 3.48 -12.47 -29.79
CA ASP A 447 2.56 -12.76 -30.90
C ASP A 447 3.19 -12.51 -32.26
N ALA A 448 3.89 -11.39 -32.42
CA ALA A 448 4.58 -11.08 -33.67
C ALA A 448 5.68 -12.12 -33.99
N GLN A 449 6.37 -12.65 -32.97
CA GLN A 449 7.35 -13.73 -33.14
C GLN A 449 6.68 -15.05 -33.50
N GLY A 450 5.60 -15.43 -32.80
CA GLY A 450 4.82 -16.64 -33.10
C GLY A 450 4.25 -16.62 -34.51
N ALA A 451 3.68 -15.49 -34.93
CA ALA A 451 3.15 -15.30 -36.29
C ALA A 451 4.25 -15.41 -37.36
N ARG A 452 5.44 -14.83 -37.13
CA ARG A 452 6.58 -14.99 -38.06
C ARG A 452 7.03 -16.43 -38.18
N ASN A 453 7.11 -17.17 -37.08
CA ASN A 453 7.47 -18.58 -37.10
C ASN A 453 6.41 -19.42 -37.85
N ALA A 454 5.13 -19.17 -37.60
CA ALA A 454 4.03 -19.81 -38.33
C ALA A 454 4.07 -19.49 -39.84
N VAL A 455 4.31 -18.24 -40.22
CA VAL A 455 4.44 -17.83 -41.63
C VAL A 455 5.68 -18.46 -42.29
N ASN A 456 6.80 -18.58 -41.59
CA ASN A 456 8.00 -19.27 -42.12
C ASN A 456 7.78 -20.77 -42.31
N LEU A 457 7.02 -21.42 -41.42
CA LEU A 457 6.57 -22.81 -41.54
C LEU A 457 5.58 -23.00 -42.71
N VAL A 458 4.66 -22.06 -42.92
CA VAL A 458 3.67 -22.10 -44.02
C VAL A 458 4.30 -21.77 -45.38
N ASN A 459 5.28 -20.88 -45.43
CA ASN A 459 5.95 -20.47 -46.67
C ASN A 459 7.12 -21.37 -47.09
N GLY A 460 7.38 -22.47 -46.37
CA GLY A 460 8.41 -23.45 -46.75
C GLY A 460 9.83 -22.89 -46.79
N ILE A 461 10.12 -21.80 -46.09
CA ILE A 461 11.48 -21.26 -46.01
C ILE A 461 12.25 -22.09 -44.98
N SER A 462 12.84 -23.18 -45.45
CA SER A 462 13.90 -23.87 -44.73
C SER A 462 15.06 -22.90 -44.52
N VAL A 463 15.31 -22.48 -43.28
CA VAL A 463 16.57 -21.83 -42.92
C VAL A 463 17.67 -22.88 -43.15
N ASN A 464 18.48 -22.66 -44.19
CA ASN A 464 19.59 -23.52 -44.54
C ASN A 464 20.53 -23.74 -43.34
N GLY A 465 20.66 -24.99 -42.89
CA GLY A 465 21.71 -25.37 -41.95
C GLY A 465 21.48 -26.67 -41.18
N LEU A 466 21.32 -27.79 -41.90
CA LEU A 466 21.51 -29.19 -41.45
C LEU A 466 20.39 -29.81 -40.58
N GLY A 467 19.43 -30.41 -41.28
CA GLY A 467 18.89 -31.71 -40.88
C GLY A 467 19.74 -32.82 -41.49
N GLU A 468 20.51 -33.52 -40.66
CA GLU A 468 20.90 -34.91 -40.88
C GLU A 468 20.87 -35.61 -39.52
N ALA A 469 20.10 -36.70 -39.45
CA ALA A 469 20.10 -37.61 -38.32
C ALA A 469 21.40 -38.43 -38.35
N SER A 470 22.32 -38.13 -37.43
CA SER A 470 23.44 -39.01 -37.09
C SER A 470 23.42 -39.30 -35.60
N MET A 471 23.24 -40.58 -35.25
CA MET A 471 23.63 -41.09 -33.93
C MET A 471 25.16 -40.98 -33.82
N ASP A 472 25.66 -40.14 -32.92
CA ASP A 472 27.04 -40.28 -32.45
C ASP A 472 27.16 -39.99 -30.95
N ILE A 473 27.97 -40.82 -30.31
CA ILE A 473 28.16 -40.97 -28.88
C ILE A 473 29.40 -40.17 -28.48
N GLY A 474 29.24 -39.24 -27.53
CA GLY A 474 30.32 -38.79 -26.65
C GLY A 474 30.74 -37.33 -26.81
N GLN A 475 30.41 -36.53 -25.79
CA GLN A 475 31.30 -35.60 -25.05
C GLN A 475 30.46 -34.89 -23.96
N PRO A 476 31.01 -34.61 -22.75
CA PRO A 476 30.21 -34.33 -21.57
C PRO A 476 29.85 -32.84 -21.46
N MET A 477 28.55 -32.54 -21.35
CA MET A 477 28.09 -31.25 -20.87
C MET A 477 28.24 -31.21 -19.35
N LEU A 478 29.17 -30.37 -18.89
CA LEU A 478 29.37 -30.02 -17.48
C LEU A 478 28.08 -29.41 -16.91
N ASN A 479 27.39 -30.21 -16.09
CA ASN A 479 26.23 -29.79 -15.33
C ASN A 479 26.74 -29.25 -13.98
N THR A 480 26.85 -27.93 -13.85
CA THR A 480 27.27 -27.29 -12.60
C THR A 480 26.33 -26.15 -12.25
N ASN A 481 25.18 -26.48 -11.66
CA ASN A 481 24.38 -25.54 -10.88
C ASN A 481 24.27 -26.07 -9.45
N LEU A 482 25.36 -25.92 -8.69
CA LEU A 482 25.36 -26.03 -7.24
C LEU A 482 25.67 -24.64 -6.71
N ILE A 483 24.62 -23.89 -6.33
CA ILE A 483 24.80 -22.55 -5.73
C ILE A 483 24.96 -22.74 -4.22
N GLY A 484 26.10 -22.30 -3.71
CA GLY A 484 26.48 -22.38 -2.31
C GLY A 484 25.70 -21.40 -1.42
N LEU A 485 25.34 -21.87 -0.23
CA LEU A 485 24.78 -21.09 0.87
C LEU A 485 25.86 -20.14 1.44
N GLY A 486 25.70 -18.85 1.22
CA GLY A 486 26.46 -17.78 1.87
C GLY A 486 25.63 -17.10 2.97
N ASN A 487 26.27 -16.83 4.11
CA ASN A 487 25.69 -16.25 5.33
C ASN A 487 24.84 -14.99 5.09
N GLN A 488 23.59 -15.03 5.58
CA GLN A 488 22.63 -13.93 5.54
C GLN A 488 22.71 -13.06 6.81
N SER A 489 22.73 -11.75 6.62
CA SER A 489 22.36 -10.77 7.64
C SER A 489 20.84 -10.64 7.70
N ASN A 490 20.26 -10.83 8.89
CA ASN A 490 18.83 -10.66 9.15
C ASN A 490 18.44 -9.17 8.97
N ILE A 491 17.81 -8.85 7.85
CA ILE A 491 17.06 -7.60 7.68
C ILE A 491 15.58 -7.96 7.85
N ILE A 492 14.99 -7.49 8.95
CA ILE A 492 13.55 -7.60 9.21
C ILE A 492 12.83 -6.62 8.26
N HIS A 493 11.99 -7.12 7.35
CA HIS A 493 11.25 -6.29 6.37
C HIS A 493 9.83 -5.97 6.86
N PRO A 494 9.31 -4.73 6.67
CA PRO A 494 8.25 -4.20 7.50
C PRO A 494 6.93 -3.95 6.74
N GLY A 495 6.50 -4.88 5.88
CA GLY A 495 5.12 -4.91 5.31
C GLY A 495 4.10 -5.58 6.24
N CYS A 496 4.52 -5.96 7.44
CA CYS A 496 3.69 -6.64 8.42
C CYS A 496 3.15 -5.64 9.44
N ILE A 497 1.84 -5.68 9.69
CA ILE A 497 1.34 -5.38 11.04
C ILE A 497 1.69 -6.62 11.88
N PRO A 498 2.62 -6.56 12.85
CA PRO A 498 2.95 -7.73 13.64
C PRO A 498 1.74 -8.10 14.51
N SER A 499 1.21 -9.30 14.30
CA SER A 499 0.43 -9.98 15.33
C SER A 499 1.36 -10.24 16.53
N THR A 500 0.97 -9.76 17.71
CA THR A 500 1.73 -9.87 18.96
C THR A 500 2.16 -11.31 19.27
N GLY A 501 3.46 -11.55 19.52
CA GLY A 501 3.88 -12.82 20.13
C GLY A 501 5.37 -13.21 20.07
N ARG A 502 6.06 -13.00 21.20
CA ARG A 502 7.24 -13.71 21.74
C ARG A 502 8.63 -13.56 21.08
N VAL A 503 9.53 -13.02 21.89
CA VAL A 503 11.00 -13.09 21.81
C VAL A 503 11.47 -14.55 21.96
N GLN A 504 12.25 -15.04 21.00
CA GLN A 504 12.94 -16.34 21.07
C GLN A 504 14.36 -16.13 21.62
N ASN A 505 14.62 -16.61 22.84
CA ASN A 505 15.97 -16.77 23.38
C ASN A 505 16.54 -18.10 22.86
N THR A 506 17.53 -18.06 21.96
CA THR A 506 18.33 -19.23 21.61
C THR A 506 19.67 -19.17 22.33
N MET A 507 19.83 -19.99 23.37
CA MET A 507 21.15 -20.41 23.86
C MET A 507 21.71 -21.47 22.89
N ASN A 508 22.96 -21.30 22.46
CA ASN A 508 23.77 -22.45 22.05
C ASN A 508 25.25 -22.20 22.34
N ALA A 509 25.86 -23.19 22.98
CA ALA A 509 27.24 -23.25 23.40
C ALA A 509 28.08 -23.97 22.34
N SER A 510 29.25 -23.43 22.01
CA SER A 510 30.41 -24.22 21.56
C SER A 510 31.68 -23.35 21.51
N ALA A 511 32.74 -23.87 22.10
CA ALA A 511 34.04 -23.25 22.32
C ALA A 511 34.90 -23.16 21.04
N GLY A 512 35.74 -22.11 20.96
CA GLY A 512 36.82 -21.97 19.99
C GLY A 512 37.59 -20.65 20.21
N TYR A 513 38.83 -20.75 20.67
CA TYR A 513 39.75 -19.63 20.94
C TYR A 513 40.36 -19.06 19.63
N LEU A 514 40.40 -17.73 19.49
CA LEU A 514 41.58 -16.89 19.15
C LEU A 514 41.17 -15.38 19.08
N PRO A 515 42.08 -14.42 19.35
CA PRO A 515 41.72 -13.10 19.86
C PRO A 515 41.73 -11.99 18.80
N SER A 516 40.80 -11.03 18.87
CA SER A 516 40.98 -9.67 18.30
C SER A 516 40.08 -8.65 19.01
N SER A 517 40.74 -7.71 19.70
CA SER A 517 40.29 -6.36 20.10
C SER A 517 38.80 -5.99 20.02
N VAL A 518 38.16 -5.91 21.19
CA VAL A 518 36.86 -5.23 21.37
C VAL A 518 37.09 -3.90 22.10
N THR A 519 36.79 -2.79 21.42
CA THR A 519 36.55 -1.50 22.06
C THR A 519 35.14 -1.52 22.63
N ALA A 520 35.04 -1.62 23.96
CA ALA A 520 33.77 -1.56 24.67
C ALA A 520 33.19 -0.14 24.63
N VAL A 521 31.97 0.01 24.13
CA VAL A 521 31.11 1.16 24.43
C VAL A 521 29.88 0.63 25.15
N MET A 522 29.81 0.88 26.45
CA MET A 522 28.67 0.58 27.31
C MET A 522 27.48 1.48 26.93
N ASN A 523 26.34 0.89 26.59
CA ASN A 523 25.06 1.59 26.60
C ASN A 523 24.52 1.63 28.04
N LEU A 524 24.55 2.82 28.63
CA LEU A 524 23.87 3.15 29.89
C LEU A 524 22.45 3.62 29.57
N VAL A 525 21.48 2.95 30.18
CA VAL A 525 20.09 3.39 30.30
C VAL A 525 20.04 4.53 31.33
N GLY A 526 19.41 5.66 30.99
CA GLY A 526 19.12 6.73 31.94
C GLY A 526 18.49 7.94 31.26
N GLY A 527 17.20 8.16 31.48
CA GLY A 527 16.41 9.20 30.81
C GLY A 527 16.74 10.64 31.22
N SER A 528 16.28 11.58 30.40
CA SER A 528 15.80 12.90 30.81
C SER A 528 15.26 13.70 29.62
N SER A 529 14.04 14.22 29.82
CA SER A 529 13.60 15.59 29.52
C SER A 529 13.87 16.18 28.13
N ASN A 530 12.86 16.13 27.25
CA ASN A 530 12.78 17.00 26.08
C ASN A 530 12.10 18.32 26.43
N ASN A 531 12.87 19.40 26.46
CA ASN A 531 12.40 20.76 26.24
C ASN A 531 12.73 21.12 24.78
N PHE A 532 11.72 21.30 23.93
CA PHE A 532 11.87 22.03 22.67
C PHE A 532 10.70 22.99 22.51
N LEU A 533 11.04 24.28 22.56
CA LEU A 533 10.16 25.41 22.28
C LEU A 533 9.88 25.44 20.77
N SER A 534 8.60 25.37 20.39
CA SER A 534 8.15 25.63 19.02
C SER A 534 7.48 27.00 18.95
N THR A 535 7.93 27.82 18.00
CA THR A 535 7.25 29.03 17.54
C THR A 535 6.21 28.63 16.48
N SER A 536 4.96 29.03 16.69
CA SER A 536 3.81 28.67 15.85
C SER A 536 3.60 29.63 14.68
N THR A 537 3.30 29.09 13.49
CA THR A 537 2.69 29.81 12.36
C THR A 537 1.25 29.33 12.11
N LEU A 538 0.42 30.25 11.62
CA LEU A 538 -1.04 30.30 11.68
C LEU A 538 -1.79 29.18 10.89
N GLN A 539 -2.46 28.28 11.62
CA GLN A 539 -3.70 27.62 11.19
C GLN A 539 -4.92 28.45 11.60
N GLN A 540 -6.11 28.21 11.06
CA GLN A 540 -7.34 28.97 11.34
C GLN A 540 -7.69 28.96 12.85
N GLN A 541 -7.24 29.96 13.60
CA GLN A 541 -7.36 30.01 15.06
C GLN A 541 -8.73 30.55 15.46
N ASN A 542 -9.55 29.70 16.08
CA ASN A 542 -10.71 30.18 16.84
C ASN A 542 -10.25 30.57 18.24
N LEU A 543 -10.07 31.89 18.46
CA LEU A 543 -9.70 32.44 19.76
C LEU A 543 -10.95 32.65 20.61
N MET A 544 -11.00 31.98 21.77
CA MET A 544 -12.13 32.06 22.71
C MET A 544 -11.65 32.42 24.11
N ASN A 545 -12.35 33.33 24.80
CA ASN A 545 -11.92 33.81 26.12
C ASN A 545 -12.63 33.04 27.24
N GLY A 546 -11.89 32.63 28.27
CA GLY A 546 -12.48 31.95 29.43
C GLY A 546 -11.60 31.91 30.68
N THR A 547 -11.99 31.05 31.62
CA THR A 547 -11.29 30.70 32.86
C THR A 547 -11.34 29.19 33.03
N VAL A 548 -10.25 28.56 33.45
CA VAL A 548 -10.17 27.12 33.70
C VAL A 548 -10.06 26.83 35.19
N TYR A 549 -10.83 25.84 35.63
CA TYR A 549 -10.81 25.31 36.98
C TYR A 549 -10.45 23.82 36.93
N ARG A 550 -9.52 23.41 37.79
CA ARG A 550 -9.27 22.00 38.10
C ARG A 550 -9.98 21.71 39.43
N PRO A 551 -11.04 20.89 39.45
CA PRO A 551 -11.56 20.41 40.72
C PRO A 551 -10.46 19.57 41.39
N LYS A 552 -10.16 19.87 42.66
CA LYS A 552 -9.26 19.06 43.49
C LYS A 552 -9.89 17.71 43.81
#